data_AF-A0A946S6E6-F1
#
_entry.id   AF-A0A946S6E6-F1
#
_cell.length_a   1.000
_cell.length_b   1.000
_cell.length_c   1.000
_cell.angle_alpha   90.00
_cell.angle_beta   90.00
_cell.angle_gamma   90.00
#
_symmetry.space_group_name_H-M   'P 1'
#
loop_
_entity.id
_entity.type
_entity.pdbx_description
1 polymer ?
#
loop_
_entity_poly.entity_id
_entity_poly.type
_entity_poly.pdbx_seq_one_letter_code
_entity_poly.pdbx_strand_id
1 'polypeptide(L)'
;MSVQGAEKLVTKTYNYLFFYNPEKHAFNFFGIDLVRNQGWFWEPGVNQVYLNILLYLEGFVFKRGKWMIPLIVFAIITTYSTTGIFLMIIILFFIFIKYIKRNPIIYIFLGILIIYPLYYLAKSNIENKSIENVSSVNKRIFDLVQPLSIAAENPISGIGLDIEHFQKYRSEYHLSDETQSLLTTETTEKGSTNSVTFLIAATGFPMSLFLLYCLFQQNLFTYRKGIFMTIIIISVFSEPLLLRPFFLILIVSGMYSFFNKFTK
;
A
#
# COMPACT_ATOMS: atom_id res chain seq x y z
N MET A 1 -19.98 33.88 -13.43
CA MET A 1 -20.41 32.96 -12.34
C MET A 1 -19.15 32.39 -11.72
N SER A 2 -18.96 32.68 -10.44
CA SER A 2 -17.80 32.32 -9.63
C SER A 2 -17.71 30.81 -9.40
N VAL A 3 -16.54 30.24 -9.67
CA VAL A 3 -16.17 28.87 -9.30
C VAL A 3 -16.10 28.79 -7.77
N GLN A 4 -17.21 28.42 -7.14
CA GLN A 4 -17.26 27.99 -5.74
C GLN A 4 -17.02 26.48 -5.70
N GLY A 5 -15.99 26.05 -4.96
CA GLY A 5 -15.85 24.63 -4.59
C GLY A 5 -14.43 24.03 -4.60
N ALA A 6 -13.36 24.78 -4.91
CA ALA A 6 -12.01 24.28 -4.65
C ALA A 6 -11.68 24.49 -3.17
N GLU A 7 -12.04 23.52 -2.33
CA GLU A 7 -11.60 23.46 -0.94
C GLU A 7 -10.06 23.53 -0.93
N LYS A 8 -9.52 24.63 -0.41
CA LYS A 8 -8.11 24.98 -0.53
C LYS A 8 -7.30 24.10 0.44
N LEU A 9 -6.91 22.90 0.00
CA LEU A 9 -6.08 21.97 0.78
C LEU A 9 -4.84 22.67 1.34
N VAL A 10 -4.81 22.96 2.64
CA VAL A 10 -3.68 23.65 3.29
C VAL A 10 -2.62 22.61 3.67
N THR A 11 -1.82 22.19 2.70
CA THR A 11 -0.63 21.37 3.00
C THR A 11 0.53 22.28 3.41
N LYS A 12 0.97 22.18 4.67
CA LYS A 12 2.18 22.84 5.14
C LYS A 12 3.39 21.98 4.77
N THR A 13 4.54 22.60 4.54
CA THR A 13 5.79 21.87 4.29
C THR A 13 6.92 22.41 5.15
N TYR A 14 7.88 21.55 5.48
CA TYR A 14 9.15 21.95 6.08
C TYR A 14 10.24 21.83 5.00
N ASN A 15 10.82 22.97 4.62
CA ASN A 15 11.82 23.09 3.54
C ASN A 15 11.40 22.40 2.22
N TYR A 16 10.09 22.26 1.95
CA TYR A 16 9.55 21.51 0.81
C TYR A 16 9.92 20.01 0.78
N LEU A 17 10.49 19.48 1.86
CA LEU A 17 10.92 18.08 1.97
C LEU A 17 9.95 17.24 2.78
N PHE A 18 9.40 17.79 3.86
CA PHE A 18 8.41 17.10 4.68
C PHE A 18 7.06 17.76 4.52
N PHE A 19 6.05 16.96 4.26
CA PHE A 19 4.69 17.42 4.13
C PHE A 19 3.97 17.30 5.47
N TYR A 20 3.07 18.23 5.76
CA TYR A 20 2.18 18.19 6.91
C TYR A 20 0.77 18.58 6.46
N ASN A 21 -0.13 17.58 6.46
CA ASN A 21 -1.51 17.77 6.05
C ASN A 21 -2.45 17.25 7.16
N PRO A 22 -2.86 18.12 8.11
CA PRO A 22 -3.72 17.73 9.22
C PRO A 22 -5.14 17.40 8.74
N GLU A 23 -5.66 18.08 7.72
CA GLU A 23 -7.03 17.88 7.21
C GLU A 23 -7.25 16.44 6.73
N LYS A 24 -6.26 15.85 6.06
CA LYS A 24 -6.36 14.50 5.49
C LYS A 24 -5.82 13.40 6.42
N HIS A 25 -4.92 13.74 7.34
CA HIS A 25 -4.11 12.77 8.07
C HIS A 25 -4.10 12.96 9.59
N ALA A 26 -4.98 13.79 10.15
CA ALA A 26 -5.18 13.85 11.59
C ALA A 26 -5.84 12.56 12.12
N PHE A 27 -5.48 12.20 13.35
CA PHE A 27 -6.14 11.17 14.14
C PHE A 27 -6.10 11.59 15.61
N ASN A 28 -7.16 11.29 16.34
CA ASN A 28 -7.19 11.54 17.78
C ASN A 28 -6.52 10.38 18.52
N PHE A 29 -5.53 10.69 19.35
CA PHE A 29 -4.85 9.75 20.22
C PHE A 29 -4.97 10.24 21.66
N PHE A 30 -5.84 9.58 22.44
CA PHE A 30 -6.12 9.94 23.84
C PHE A 30 -6.49 11.42 24.05
N GLY A 31 -7.31 11.99 23.17
CA GLY A 31 -7.74 13.39 23.24
C GLY A 31 -6.74 14.37 22.62
N ILE A 32 -5.60 13.90 22.12
CA ILE A 32 -4.61 14.71 21.41
C ILE A 32 -4.73 14.46 19.92
N ASP A 33 -4.97 15.50 19.13
CA ASP A 33 -4.98 15.39 17.68
C ASP A 33 -3.54 15.37 17.14
N LEU A 34 -3.16 14.22 16.60
CA LEU A 34 -1.86 13.97 16.00
C LEU A 34 -2.00 13.81 14.49
N VAL A 35 -0.92 14.06 13.75
CA VAL A 35 -0.89 13.86 12.30
C VAL A 35 0.01 12.68 11.97
N ARG A 36 -0.47 11.81 11.09
CA ARG A 36 0.24 10.61 10.66
C ARG A 36 1.56 10.98 9.98
N ASN A 37 2.60 10.22 10.26
CA ASN A 37 3.92 10.42 9.66
C ASN A 37 3.94 10.00 8.18
N GLN A 38 3.88 10.99 7.30
CA GLN A 38 4.03 10.80 5.85
C GLN A 38 5.46 10.98 5.33
N GLY A 39 6.40 11.41 6.19
CA GLY A 39 7.79 11.60 5.82
C GLY A 39 7.95 12.53 4.62
N TRP A 40 8.68 12.05 3.61
CA TRP A 40 8.90 12.75 2.33
C TRP A 40 7.82 12.49 1.27
N PHE A 41 6.84 11.63 1.58
CA PHE A 41 5.80 11.22 0.65
C PHE A 41 4.51 12.00 0.88
N TRP A 42 3.64 12.00 -0.12
CA TRP A 42 2.34 12.67 -0.06
C TRP A 42 1.30 11.93 0.80
N GLU A 43 1.57 10.66 1.15
CA GLU A 43 0.69 9.80 1.92
C GLU A 43 1.47 8.92 2.91
N PRO A 44 1.00 8.77 4.17
CA PRO A 44 1.60 7.86 5.14
C PRO A 44 1.63 6.40 4.67
N GLY A 45 0.66 6.00 3.83
CA GLY A 45 0.56 4.68 3.23
C GLY A 45 1.71 4.35 2.28
N VAL A 46 2.26 5.35 1.59
CA VAL A 46 3.44 5.19 0.74
C VAL A 46 4.71 5.14 1.60
N ASN A 47 4.81 6.03 2.60
CA ASN A 47 5.97 6.08 3.49
C ASN A 47 6.22 4.74 4.20
N GLN A 48 5.17 4.07 4.69
CA GLN A 48 5.33 2.78 5.36
C GLN A 48 5.91 1.69 4.46
N VAL A 49 5.68 1.74 3.14
CA VAL A 49 6.22 0.75 2.20
C VAL A 49 7.75 0.84 2.19
N TYR A 50 8.28 2.05 2.02
CA TYR A 50 9.72 2.28 2.00
C TYR A 50 10.37 2.02 3.37
N LEU A 51 9.69 2.35 4.46
CA LEU A 51 10.17 2.01 5.81
C LEU A 51 10.21 0.49 6.05
N ASN A 52 9.24 -0.27 5.54
CA ASN A 52 9.26 -1.74 5.63
C ASN A 52 10.35 -2.35 4.75
N ILE A 53 10.62 -1.79 3.56
CA ILE A 53 11.78 -2.17 2.74
C ILE A 53 13.08 -1.88 3.50
N LEU A 54 13.19 -0.71 4.13
CA LEU A 54 14.34 -0.33 4.95
C LEU A 54 14.52 -1.27 6.15
N LEU A 55 13.44 -1.65 6.82
CA LEU A 55 13.46 -2.61 7.93
C LEU A 55 13.98 -3.98 7.46
N TYR A 56 13.54 -4.44 6.30
CA TYR A 56 14.06 -5.65 5.66
C TYR A 56 15.56 -5.52 5.34
N LEU A 57 15.99 -4.40 4.76
CA LEU A 57 17.38 -4.16 4.40
C LEU A 57 18.28 -4.15 5.65
N GLU A 58 17.90 -3.42 6.70
CA GLU A 58 18.68 -3.36 7.93
C GLU A 58 18.64 -4.68 8.71
N GLY A 59 17.51 -5.38 8.74
CA GLY A 59 17.37 -6.65 9.44
C GLY A 59 18.13 -7.80 8.80
N PHE A 60 18.21 -7.83 7.46
CA PHE A 60 18.71 -8.99 6.72
C PHE A 60 20.01 -8.73 5.94
N VAL A 61 20.15 -7.55 5.33
CA VAL A 61 21.23 -7.26 4.36
C VAL A 61 22.36 -6.45 5.01
N PHE A 62 22.07 -5.25 5.51
CA PHE A 62 23.08 -4.30 5.97
C PHE A 62 23.53 -4.52 7.41
N LYS A 63 22.60 -4.75 8.35
CA LYS A 63 22.88 -4.97 9.78
C LYS A 63 23.78 -3.89 10.41
N ARG A 64 23.59 -2.62 10.03
CA ARG A 64 24.54 -1.52 10.33
C ARG A 64 24.56 -1.08 11.79
N GLY A 65 23.55 -1.40 12.59
CA GLY A 65 23.54 -1.07 14.02
C GLY A 65 22.29 -1.51 14.78
N LYS A 66 22.46 -1.74 16.09
CA LYS A 66 21.38 -2.25 16.98
C LYS A 66 20.23 -1.26 17.17
N TRP A 67 20.50 0.05 17.07
CA TRP A 67 19.50 1.11 17.23
C TRP A 67 18.68 1.39 15.98
N MET A 68 19.14 0.94 14.80
CA MET A 68 18.48 1.24 13.54
C MET A 68 17.10 0.58 13.46
N ILE A 69 16.99 -0.69 13.87
CA ILE A 69 15.71 -1.42 13.87
C ILE A 69 14.65 -0.73 14.76
N PRO A 70 14.92 -0.42 16.05
CA PRO A 70 13.98 0.34 16.88
C PRO A 70 13.53 1.67 16.30
N LEU A 71 14.46 2.45 15.70
CA LEU A 71 14.12 3.74 15.08
C LEU A 71 13.21 3.57 13.86
N ILE A 72 13.46 2.57 13.03
CA ILE A 72 12.59 2.26 11.88
C ILE A 72 11.21 1.79 12.36
N VAL A 73 11.16 0.93 13.38
CA VAL A 73 9.89 0.47 13.98
C VAL A 73 9.07 1.65 14.51
N PHE A 74 9.71 2.58 15.23
CA PHE A 74 9.05 3.80 15.68
C PHE A 74 8.53 4.64 14.51
N ALA A 75 9.32 4.82 13.45
CA ALA A 75 8.90 5.51 12.25
C ALA A 75 7.69 4.83 11.57
N ILE A 76 7.64 3.50 11.52
CA ILE A 76 6.50 2.76 10.96
C ILE A 76 5.24 2.95 11.82
N ILE A 77 5.35 2.84 13.15
CA ILE A 77 4.21 3.02 14.06
C ILE A 77 3.61 4.43 13.90
N THR A 78 4.45 5.46 13.78
CA THR A 78 3.99 6.85 13.59
C THR A 78 3.29 7.09 12.25
N THR A 79 3.43 6.21 11.24
CA THR A 79 2.63 6.29 10.01
C THR A 79 1.15 5.94 10.23
N TYR A 80 0.85 5.26 11.34
CA TYR A 80 -0.49 4.78 11.71
C TYR A 80 -1.17 4.05 10.53
N SER A 81 -0.42 3.19 9.83
CA SER A 81 -0.89 2.40 8.69
C SER A 81 -1.09 0.95 9.09
N THR A 82 -2.31 0.42 8.92
CA THR A 82 -2.64 -0.98 9.22
C THR A 82 -1.76 -1.94 8.43
N THR A 83 -1.59 -1.68 7.13
CA THR A 83 -0.73 -2.50 6.25
C THR A 83 0.73 -2.39 6.66
N GLY A 84 1.19 -1.19 7.02
CA GLY A 84 2.57 -0.96 7.42
C GLY A 84 2.95 -1.65 8.73
N ILE A 85 2.07 -1.58 9.72
CA ILE A 85 2.25 -2.29 11.00
C ILE A 85 2.19 -3.80 10.79
N PHE A 86 1.27 -4.30 9.96
CA PHE A 86 1.18 -5.72 9.62
C PHE A 86 2.46 -6.24 8.95
N LEU A 87 2.99 -5.54 7.95
CA LEU A 87 4.25 -5.89 7.30
C LEU A 87 5.42 -5.87 8.27
N MET A 88 5.49 -4.83 9.11
CA MET A 88 6.53 -4.70 10.14
C MET A 88 6.53 -5.91 11.07
N ILE A 89 5.36 -6.35 11.52
CA ILE A 89 5.21 -7.54 12.38
C ILE A 89 5.78 -8.78 11.71
N ILE A 90 5.43 -9.04 10.45
CA ILE A 90 5.94 -10.17 9.68
C ILE A 90 7.47 -10.12 9.60
N ILE A 91 8.03 -8.95 9.29
CA ILE A 91 9.48 -8.78 9.14
C ILE A 91 10.19 -8.99 10.48
N LEU A 92 9.72 -8.35 11.56
CA LEU A 92 10.28 -8.50 12.90
C LEU A 92 10.21 -9.95 13.37
N PHE A 93 9.11 -10.65 13.09
CA PHE A 93 8.99 -12.08 13.38
C PHE A 93 10.13 -12.86 12.72
N PHE A 94 10.38 -12.67 11.42
CA PHE A 94 11.47 -13.37 10.73
C PHE A 94 12.87 -12.95 11.18
N ILE A 95 13.08 -11.68 11.57
CA ILE A 95 14.34 -11.21 12.15
C ILE A 95 14.61 -11.91 13.49
N PHE A 96 13.59 -11.98 14.36
CA PHE A 96 13.75 -12.46 15.72
C PHE A 96 13.41 -13.93 15.95
N ILE A 97 12.93 -14.67 14.94
CA ILE A 97 12.49 -16.07 15.08
C ILE A 97 13.52 -16.97 15.78
N LYS A 98 14.82 -16.76 15.54
CA LYS A 98 15.89 -17.52 16.19
C LYS A 98 16.05 -17.19 17.68
N TYR A 99 15.86 -15.92 18.07
CA TYR A 99 15.90 -15.48 19.46
C TYR A 99 14.64 -15.88 20.22
N ILE A 100 13.48 -15.85 19.55
CA ILE A 100 12.19 -16.28 20.08
C ILE A 100 12.21 -17.76 20.46
N LYS A 101 12.78 -18.64 19.61
CA LYS A 101 12.92 -20.07 19.91
C LYS A 101 13.74 -20.37 21.18
N ARG A 102 14.53 -19.41 21.66
CA ARG A 102 15.38 -19.56 22.84
C ARG A 102 14.73 -19.06 24.13
N ASN A 103 13.79 -18.10 24.05
CA ASN A 103 13.11 -17.52 25.22
C ASN A 103 11.64 -17.17 24.89
N PRO A 104 10.66 -17.99 25.30
CA PRO A 104 9.25 -17.80 24.93
C PRO A 104 8.61 -16.55 25.55
N ILE A 105 9.16 -15.97 26.63
CA ILE A 105 8.66 -14.73 27.25
C ILE A 105 8.70 -13.54 26.26
N ILE A 106 9.62 -13.57 25.29
CA ILE A 106 9.71 -12.58 24.21
C ILE A 106 8.41 -12.57 23.37
N TYR A 107 7.68 -13.69 23.30
CA TYR A 107 6.38 -13.79 22.61
C TYR A 107 5.31 -12.90 23.25
N ILE A 108 5.25 -12.88 24.59
CA ILE A 108 4.26 -12.11 25.32
C ILE A 108 4.53 -10.61 25.14
N PHE A 109 5.80 -10.21 25.23
CA PHE A 109 6.19 -8.81 25.08
C PHE A 109 5.96 -8.29 23.65
N LEU A 110 6.41 -9.04 22.63
CA LEU A 110 6.15 -8.69 21.22
C LEU A 110 4.64 -8.74 20.93
N GLY A 111 3.93 -9.74 21.44
CA GLY A 111 2.49 -9.89 21.26
C GLY A 111 1.71 -8.69 21.79
N ILE A 112 2.01 -8.21 23.00
CA ILE A 112 1.37 -7.02 23.58
C ILE A 112 1.70 -5.75 22.77
N LEU A 113 2.96 -5.59 22.37
CA LEU A 113 3.42 -4.44 21.57
C LEU A 113 2.76 -4.39 20.17
N ILE A 114 2.27 -5.53 19.70
CA ILE A 114 1.63 -5.72 18.38
C ILE A 114 0.11 -5.65 18.45
N ILE A 115 -0.50 -6.38 19.40
CA ILE A 115 -1.96 -6.49 19.56
C ILE A 115 -2.54 -5.13 19.95
N TYR A 116 -1.82 -4.35 20.75
CA TYR A 116 -2.33 -3.07 21.24
C TYR A 116 -2.51 -2.01 20.12
N PRO A 117 -1.52 -1.74 19.24
CA PRO A 117 -1.73 -0.87 18.08
C PRO A 117 -2.80 -1.39 17.12
N LEU A 118 -2.86 -2.71 16.89
CA LEU A 118 -3.86 -3.31 16.00
C LEU A 118 -5.28 -3.20 16.56
N TYR A 119 -5.46 -3.43 17.87
CA TYR A 119 -6.73 -3.24 18.57
C TYR A 119 -7.21 -1.80 18.46
N TYR A 120 -6.32 -0.82 18.70
CA TYR A 120 -6.68 0.59 18.63
C TYR A 120 -7.00 1.05 17.21
N LEU A 121 -6.27 0.54 16.21
CA LEU A 121 -6.59 0.75 14.80
C LEU A 121 -7.93 0.13 14.42
N ALA A 122 -8.24 -1.07 14.90
CA ALA A 122 -9.53 -1.70 14.65
C ALA A 122 -10.67 -0.91 15.32
N LYS A 123 -10.49 -0.49 16.57
CA LYS A 123 -11.46 0.29 17.33
C LYS A 123 -11.75 1.65 16.69
N SER A 124 -10.71 2.43 16.36
CA SER A 124 -10.88 3.74 15.70
C SER A 124 -11.51 3.63 14.31
N ASN A 125 -11.28 2.51 13.61
CA ASN A 125 -11.96 2.24 12.34
C ASN A 125 -13.44 1.91 12.52
N ILE A 126 -13.85 1.36 13.66
CA ILE A 126 -15.25 1.01 13.94
C ILE A 126 -16.00 2.24 14.49
N GLU A 127 -15.43 2.94 15.47
CA GLU A 127 -16.09 4.05 16.17
C GLU A 127 -16.24 5.32 15.31
N ASN A 128 -15.28 5.64 14.45
CA ASN A 128 -15.34 6.86 13.63
C ASN A 128 -16.19 6.70 12.34
N LYS A 129 -16.84 5.55 12.12
CA LYS A 129 -17.45 5.20 10.82
C LYS A 129 -18.92 4.78 10.89
N SER A 130 -19.56 4.89 12.04
CA SER A 130 -21.00 4.64 12.15
C SER A 130 -21.79 5.85 11.65
N ILE A 131 -22.44 5.64 10.49
CA ILE A 131 -23.70 6.23 9.99
C ILE A 131 -23.60 7.09 8.70
N GLU A 132 -22.53 7.85 8.43
CA GLU A 132 -22.48 8.68 7.18
C GLU A 132 -21.19 8.58 6.33
N ASN A 133 -20.13 7.92 6.79
CA ASN A 133 -18.85 7.88 6.08
C ASN A 133 -18.51 6.49 5.55
N VAL A 134 -18.56 6.33 4.21
CA VAL A 134 -18.13 5.13 3.49
C VAL A 134 -16.80 4.60 4.04
N SER A 135 -16.82 3.38 4.58
CA SER A 135 -15.64 2.78 5.19
C SER A 135 -14.48 2.67 4.20
N SER A 136 -13.26 2.96 4.66
CA SER A 136 -12.04 2.73 3.89
C SER A 136 -11.89 1.29 3.40
N VAL A 137 -12.54 0.33 4.07
CA VAL A 137 -12.63 -1.06 3.62
C VAL A 137 -13.54 -1.18 2.40
N ASN A 138 -14.70 -0.53 2.40
CA ASN A 138 -15.63 -0.55 1.27
C ASN A 138 -15.00 0.08 0.03
N LYS A 139 -14.27 1.19 0.18
CA LYS A 139 -13.51 1.80 -0.93
C LYS A 139 -12.46 0.83 -1.51
N ARG A 140 -11.79 0.03 -0.67
CA ARG A 140 -10.82 -0.99 -1.13
C ARG A 140 -11.48 -2.17 -1.80
N ILE A 141 -12.66 -2.60 -1.33
CA ILE A 141 -13.45 -3.66 -2.00
C ILE A 141 -13.92 -3.14 -3.36
N PHE A 142 -14.43 -1.91 -3.42
CA PHE A 142 -14.82 -1.25 -4.66
C PHE A 142 -13.64 -1.11 -5.65
N ASP A 143 -12.46 -0.68 -5.17
CA ASP A 143 -11.20 -0.62 -5.95
C ASP A 143 -10.67 -1.99 -6.38
N LEU A 144 -11.15 -3.08 -5.76
CA LEU A 144 -10.86 -4.44 -6.18
C LEU A 144 -11.84 -4.90 -7.26
N VAL A 145 -13.15 -4.73 -7.03
CA VAL A 145 -14.21 -5.25 -7.88
C VAL A 145 -14.32 -4.47 -9.18
N GLN A 146 -14.42 -3.14 -9.11
CA GLN A 146 -14.73 -2.33 -10.29
C GLN A 146 -13.68 -2.45 -11.40
N PRO A 147 -12.35 -2.35 -11.13
CA PRO A 147 -11.37 -2.52 -12.20
C PRO A 147 -11.33 -3.97 -12.76
N LEU A 148 -11.65 -4.99 -11.95
CA LEU A 148 -11.77 -6.35 -12.45
C LEU A 148 -12.96 -6.53 -13.39
N SER A 149 -14.09 -5.88 -13.11
CA SER A 149 -15.24 -5.86 -14.02
C SER A 149 -14.91 -5.18 -15.36
N ILE A 150 -14.22 -4.02 -15.30
CA ILE A 150 -13.72 -3.33 -16.51
C ILE A 150 -12.79 -4.23 -17.32
N ALA A 151 -11.91 -4.97 -16.64
CA ALA A 151 -11.01 -5.92 -17.28
C ALA A 151 -11.74 -7.12 -17.89
N ALA A 152 -12.83 -7.59 -17.27
CA ALA A 152 -13.64 -8.68 -17.80
C ALA A 152 -14.32 -8.29 -19.12
N GLU A 153 -14.72 -7.02 -19.26
CA GLU A 153 -15.25 -6.47 -20.52
C GLU A 153 -14.16 -6.19 -21.56
N ASN A 154 -12.94 -5.85 -21.11
CA ASN A 154 -11.80 -5.52 -21.97
C ASN A 154 -10.60 -6.45 -21.74
N PRO A 155 -10.74 -7.78 -21.93
CA PRO A 155 -9.79 -8.76 -21.38
C PRO A 155 -8.42 -8.77 -22.06
N ILE A 156 -8.32 -8.35 -23.32
CA ILE A 156 -7.08 -8.47 -24.11
C ILE A 156 -6.19 -7.24 -23.92
N SER A 157 -6.73 -6.05 -24.18
CA SER A 157 -5.97 -4.79 -24.20
C SER A 157 -6.23 -3.88 -23.01
N GLY A 158 -7.29 -4.13 -22.24
CA GLY A 158 -7.79 -3.18 -21.25
C GLY A 158 -8.23 -1.85 -21.89
N ILE A 159 -8.33 -0.82 -21.05
CA ILE A 159 -8.80 0.53 -21.43
C ILE A 159 -7.68 1.58 -21.57
N GLY A 160 -6.41 1.18 -21.40
CA GLY A 160 -5.24 2.06 -21.52
C GLY A 160 -4.68 2.54 -20.17
N LEU A 161 -3.41 2.97 -20.21
CA LEU A 161 -2.62 3.40 -19.04
C LEU A 161 -2.73 4.90 -18.73
N ASP A 162 -3.40 5.67 -19.58
CA ASP A 162 -3.66 7.09 -19.34
C ASP A 162 -4.55 7.23 -18.10
N ILE A 163 -4.00 7.91 -17.08
CA ILE A 163 -4.65 8.06 -15.77
C ILE A 163 -5.93 8.89 -15.89
N GLU A 164 -5.94 9.94 -16.72
CA GLU A 164 -7.11 10.81 -16.89
C GLU A 164 -8.22 10.06 -17.63
N HIS A 165 -7.85 9.36 -18.70
CA HIS A 165 -8.79 8.51 -19.43
C HIS A 165 -9.36 7.40 -18.54
N PHE A 166 -8.51 6.71 -17.79
CA PHE A 166 -8.91 5.67 -16.85
C PHE A 166 -9.87 6.19 -15.79
N GLN A 167 -9.55 7.34 -15.16
CA GLN A 167 -10.41 7.95 -14.15
C GLN A 167 -11.76 8.35 -14.71
N LYS A 168 -11.78 8.95 -15.90
CA LYS A 168 -13.02 9.31 -16.58
C LYS A 168 -13.87 8.07 -16.87
N TYR A 169 -13.31 7.07 -17.55
CA TYR A 169 -14.01 5.82 -17.85
C TYR A 169 -14.56 5.17 -16.58
N ARG A 170 -13.73 5.10 -15.53
CA ARG A 170 -14.09 4.52 -14.23
C ARG A 170 -15.23 5.29 -13.54
N SER A 171 -15.28 6.61 -13.66
CA SER A 171 -16.34 7.44 -13.06
C SER A 171 -17.70 7.23 -13.74
N GLU A 172 -17.68 6.91 -15.04
CA GLU A 172 -18.87 6.64 -15.86
C GLU A 172 -19.27 5.15 -15.84
N TYR A 173 -18.39 4.28 -15.30
CA TYR A 173 -18.58 2.84 -15.30
C TYR A 173 -19.46 2.38 -14.13
N HIS A 174 -20.65 1.87 -14.46
CA HIS A 174 -21.60 1.32 -13.52
C HIS A 174 -21.47 -0.20 -13.40
N LEU A 175 -21.37 -0.70 -12.16
CA LEU A 175 -21.45 -2.13 -11.89
C LEU A 175 -22.87 -2.65 -12.11
N SER A 176 -23.01 -3.96 -12.30
CA SER A 176 -24.34 -4.58 -12.34
C SER A 176 -25.11 -4.30 -11.05
N ASP A 177 -26.43 -4.14 -11.14
CA ASP A 177 -27.29 -3.82 -10.00
C ASP A 177 -27.10 -4.78 -8.82
N GLU A 178 -26.92 -6.08 -9.11
CA GLU A 178 -26.62 -7.09 -8.10
C GLU A 178 -25.30 -6.80 -7.38
N THR A 179 -24.23 -6.52 -8.10
CA THR A 179 -22.91 -6.23 -7.52
C THR A 179 -22.90 -4.90 -6.79
N GLN A 180 -23.56 -3.89 -7.35
CA GLN A 180 -23.65 -2.55 -6.78
C GLN A 180 -24.45 -2.55 -5.48
N SER A 181 -25.50 -3.37 -5.37
CA SER A 181 -26.28 -3.51 -4.12
C SER A 181 -25.47 -4.03 -2.94
N LEU A 182 -24.37 -4.75 -3.20
CA LEU A 182 -23.43 -5.25 -2.19
C LEU A 182 -22.40 -4.19 -1.75
N LEU A 183 -22.34 -3.05 -2.45
CA LEU A 183 -21.36 -2.01 -2.24
C LEU A 183 -22.04 -0.69 -1.87
N THR A 184 -21.63 -0.12 -0.75
CA THR A 184 -22.09 1.21 -0.29
C THR A 184 -21.46 2.38 -1.05
N THR A 185 -20.58 2.10 -2.02
CA THR A 185 -19.88 3.11 -2.83
C THR A 185 -20.36 2.98 -4.26
N GLU A 186 -20.95 4.03 -4.80
CA GLU A 186 -21.51 4.02 -6.17
C GLU A 186 -20.48 4.41 -7.23
N THR A 187 -19.71 5.47 -6.99
CA THR A 187 -18.66 5.92 -7.90
C THR A 187 -17.48 6.50 -7.13
N THR A 188 -16.31 6.51 -7.77
CA THR A 188 -15.12 7.20 -7.25
C THR A 188 -14.47 8.03 -8.34
N GLU A 189 -14.38 9.34 -8.17
CA GLU A 189 -13.59 10.23 -9.04
C GLU A 189 -12.08 10.02 -8.88
N LYS A 190 -11.66 9.25 -7.87
CA LYS A 190 -10.25 8.94 -7.60
C LYS A 190 -9.81 7.69 -8.38
N GLY A 191 -8.54 7.69 -8.78
CA GLY A 191 -7.86 6.49 -9.30
C GLY A 191 -7.90 5.32 -8.30
N SER A 192 -7.66 4.11 -8.79
CA SER A 192 -7.67 2.91 -7.93
C SER A 192 -6.52 2.92 -6.94
N THR A 193 -6.82 2.61 -5.67
CA THR A 193 -5.79 2.40 -4.64
C THR A 193 -5.03 1.09 -4.81
N ASN A 194 -5.57 0.15 -5.58
CA ASN A 194 -4.95 -1.14 -5.85
C ASN A 194 -4.25 -1.12 -7.22
N SER A 195 -2.92 -1.18 -7.20
CA SER A 195 -2.12 -1.12 -8.43
C SER A 195 -2.31 -2.33 -9.34
N VAL A 196 -2.61 -3.49 -8.78
CA VAL A 196 -2.70 -4.75 -9.52
C VAL A 196 -3.99 -4.77 -10.33
N THR A 197 -5.12 -4.44 -9.71
CA THR A 197 -6.41 -4.37 -10.41
C THR A 197 -6.45 -3.21 -11.40
N PHE A 198 -5.80 -2.08 -11.07
CA PHE A 198 -5.55 -1.00 -12.03
C PHE A 198 -4.79 -1.51 -13.27
N LEU A 199 -3.68 -2.22 -13.08
CA LEU A 199 -2.89 -2.74 -14.21
C LEU A 199 -3.70 -3.70 -15.08
N ILE A 200 -4.45 -4.61 -14.46
CA ILE A 200 -5.30 -5.57 -15.17
C ILE A 200 -6.38 -4.85 -16.00
N ALA A 201 -7.05 -3.84 -15.43
CA ALA A 201 -8.04 -3.03 -16.14
C ALA A 201 -7.44 -2.19 -17.27
N ALA A 202 -6.26 -1.61 -17.03
CA ALA A 202 -5.60 -0.72 -17.98
C ALA A 202 -4.96 -1.46 -19.16
N THR A 203 -4.44 -2.67 -18.96
CA THR A 203 -3.68 -3.38 -20.01
C THR A 203 -4.28 -4.72 -20.44
N GLY A 204 -5.36 -5.15 -19.80
CA GLY A 204 -5.94 -6.49 -19.99
C GLY A 204 -5.16 -7.58 -19.25
N PHE A 205 -5.68 -8.81 -19.25
CA PHE A 205 -5.09 -9.97 -18.59
C PHE A 205 -3.72 -10.38 -19.17
N PRO A 206 -3.51 -10.48 -20.50
CA PRO A 206 -2.25 -11.00 -21.04
C PRO A 206 -1.05 -10.15 -20.62
N MET A 207 -1.14 -8.83 -20.80
CA MET A 207 -0.04 -7.92 -20.50
C MET A 207 0.16 -7.79 -18.98
N SER A 208 -0.92 -7.66 -18.22
CA SER A 208 -0.84 -7.54 -16.76
C SER A 208 -0.22 -8.78 -16.12
N LEU A 209 -0.63 -10.00 -16.52
CA LEU A 209 -0.05 -11.24 -16.03
C LEU A 209 1.42 -11.38 -16.42
N PHE A 210 1.81 -10.98 -17.63
CA PHE A 210 3.21 -10.96 -18.04
C PHE A 210 4.06 -10.02 -17.17
N LEU A 211 3.58 -8.79 -16.92
CA LEU A 211 4.30 -7.83 -16.08
C LEU A 211 4.38 -8.27 -14.62
N LEU A 212 3.30 -8.84 -14.07
CA LEU A 212 3.31 -9.43 -12.73
C LEU A 212 4.26 -10.62 -12.65
N TYR A 213 4.27 -11.50 -13.66
CA TYR A 213 5.25 -12.58 -13.74
C TYR A 213 6.68 -12.03 -13.71
N CYS A 214 6.97 -10.98 -14.49
CA CYS A 214 8.28 -10.32 -14.47
C CYS A 214 8.60 -9.75 -13.07
N LEU A 215 7.65 -9.14 -12.38
CA LEU A 215 7.84 -8.70 -10.98
C LEU A 215 8.31 -9.85 -10.07
N PHE A 216 7.71 -11.04 -10.18
CA PHE A 216 8.13 -12.22 -9.41
C PHE A 216 9.52 -12.74 -9.83
N GLN A 217 9.90 -12.56 -11.09
CA GLN A 217 11.20 -12.93 -11.63
C GLN A 217 12.32 -11.90 -11.37
N GLN A 218 12.05 -10.81 -10.64
CA GLN A 218 13.07 -9.82 -10.30
C GLN A 218 14.31 -10.46 -9.64
N ASN A 219 15.50 -9.98 -9.99
CA ASN A 219 16.79 -10.50 -9.52
C ASN A 219 17.65 -9.44 -8.82
N LEU A 220 17.09 -8.26 -8.51
CA LEU A 220 17.79 -7.21 -7.77
C LEU A 220 17.88 -7.53 -6.27
N PHE A 221 16.80 -8.07 -5.71
CA PHE A 221 16.71 -8.43 -4.29
C PHE A 221 16.62 -9.95 -4.16
N THR A 222 17.77 -10.60 -4.02
CA THR A 222 17.90 -12.06 -3.98
C THR A 222 17.98 -12.61 -2.55
N TYR A 223 18.58 -11.87 -1.61
CA TYR A 223 18.70 -12.33 -0.22
C TYR A 223 17.34 -12.39 0.45
N ARG A 224 16.95 -13.54 1.01
CA ARG A 224 15.60 -13.70 1.63
C ARG A 224 14.47 -13.22 0.70
N LYS A 225 14.60 -13.47 -0.61
CA LYS A 225 13.68 -12.99 -1.67
C LYS A 225 12.20 -13.15 -1.32
N GLY A 226 11.81 -14.28 -0.70
CA GLY A 226 10.43 -14.50 -0.25
C GLY A 226 9.88 -13.39 0.66
N ILE A 227 10.65 -12.96 1.67
CA ILE A 227 10.24 -11.88 2.60
C ILE A 227 10.12 -10.56 1.85
N PHE A 228 11.09 -10.24 0.99
CA PHE A 228 11.06 -9.03 0.18
C PHE A 228 9.84 -9.02 -0.74
N MET A 229 9.56 -10.13 -1.43
CA MET A 229 8.40 -10.25 -2.31
C MET A 229 7.08 -10.12 -1.54
N THR A 230 6.99 -10.64 -0.31
CA THR A 230 5.81 -10.44 0.55
C THR A 230 5.56 -8.94 0.79
N ILE A 231 6.60 -8.16 1.07
CA ILE A 231 6.50 -6.69 1.24
C ILE A 231 5.97 -6.07 -0.04
N ILE A 232 6.59 -6.38 -1.18
CA ILE A 232 6.23 -5.80 -2.48
C ILE A 232 4.78 -6.12 -2.85
N ILE A 233 4.35 -7.38 -2.75
CA ILE A 233 3.00 -7.82 -3.12
C ILE A 233 1.96 -7.10 -2.26
N ILE A 234 2.07 -7.19 -0.92
CA ILE A 234 1.11 -6.55 -0.03
C ILE A 234 1.06 -5.03 -0.25
N SER A 235 2.21 -4.41 -0.56
CA SER A 235 2.28 -2.98 -0.85
C SER A 235 1.58 -2.60 -2.15
N VAL A 236 1.78 -3.32 -3.25
CA VAL A 236 1.13 -2.99 -4.54
C VAL A 236 -0.37 -3.28 -4.56
N PHE A 237 -0.84 -4.20 -3.70
CA PHE A 237 -2.27 -4.40 -3.45
C PHE A 237 -2.89 -3.31 -2.58
N SER A 238 -2.09 -2.67 -1.71
CA SER A 238 -2.59 -1.66 -0.76
C SER A 238 -2.44 -0.22 -1.25
N GLU A 239 -1.50 0.03 -2.17
CA GLU A 239 -1.10 1.37 -2.61
C GLU A 239 -0.87 1.40 -4.14
N PRO A 240 -1.11 2.54 -4.82
CA PRO A 240 -0.94 2.72 -6.27
C PRO A 240 0.53 2.95 -6.69
N LEU A 241 1.39 1.97 -6.40
CA LEU A 241 2.85 2.05 -6.55
C LEU A 241 3.45 1.21 -7.69
N LEU A 242 2.76 0.21 -8.25
CA LEU A 242 3.36 -0.78 -9.16
C LEU A 242 4.05 -0.16 -10.39
N LEU A 243 3.43 0.87 -10.98
CA LEU A 243 3.97 1.59 -12.14
C LEU A 243 4.82 2.82 -11.78
N ARG A 244 5.16 2.99 -10.50
CA ARG A 244 6.10 4.04 -10.07
C ARG A 244 7.54 3.58 -10.31
N PRO A 245 8.50 4.51 -10.54
CA PRO A 245 9.85 4.18 -10.98
C PRO A 245 10.55 3.08 -10.17
N PHE A 246 10.45 3.11 -8.84
CA PHE A 246 11.07 2.10 -7.97
C PHE A 246 10.54 0.67 -8.22
N PHE A 247 9.23 0.51 -8.37
CA PHE A 247 8.60 -0.80 -8.62
C PHE A 247 8.78 -1.26 -10.06
N LEU A 248 8.75 -0.32 -11.01
CA LEU A 248 9.06 -0.61 -12.43
C LEU A 248 10.46 -1.20 -12.60
N ILE A 249 11.46 -0.73 -11.84
CA ILE A 249 12.81 -1.30 -11.86
C ILE A 249 12.81 -2.79 -11.52
N LEU A 250 11.94 -3.24 -10.60
CA LEU A 250 11.80 -4.67 -10.27
C LEU A 250 11.21 -5.47 -11.44
N ILE A 251 10.20 -4.91 -12.12
CA ILE A 251 9.60 -5.53 -13.31
C ILE A 251 10.64 -5.64 -14.42
N VAL A 252 11.35 -4.54 -14.73
CA VAL A 252 12.40 -4.50 -15.74
C VAL A 252 13.52 -5.49 -15.43
N SER A 253 13.93 -5.62 -14.16
CA SER A 253 14.89 -6.63 -13.74
C SER A 253 14.43 -8.05 -14.06
N GLY A 254 13.15 -8.35 -13.81
CA GLY A 254 12.60 -9.66 -14.15
C GLY A 254 12.40 -9.89 -15.64
N MET A 255 12.03 -8.86 -16.39
CA MET A 255 12.00 -8.91 -17.86
C MET A 255 13.38 -9.25 -18.42
N TYR A 256 14.44 -8.59 -17.94
CA TYR A 256 15.82 -8.89 -18.34
C TYR A 256 16.19 -10.34 -18.02
N SER A 257 15.82 -10.83 -16.83
CA SER A 257 16.00 -12.24 -16.43
C SER A 257 15.26 -13.21 -17.37
N PHE A 258 14.04 -12.87 -17.78
CA PHE A 258 13.23 -13.68 -18.69
C PHE A 258 13.83 -13.74 -20.10
N PHE A 259 14.15 -12.59 -20.71
CA PHE A 259 14.67 -12.52 -22.07
C PHE A 259 16.07 -13.15 -22.22
N ASN A 260 16.90 -13.06 -21.17
CA ASN A 260 18.22 -13.71 -21.15
C ASN A 260 18.16 -15.23 -21.28
N LYS A 261 17.00 -15.88 -21.03
CA LYS A 261 16.83 -17.32 -21.22
C LYS A 261 16.71 -17.72 -22.69
N PHE A 262 16.40 -16.78 -23.57
CA PHE A 262 16.20 -17.02 -25.01
C PHE A 262 17.35 -16.49 -25.87
N THR A 263 18.23 -15.68 -25.28
CA THR A 263 19.38 -15.05 -25.97
C THR A 263 20.72 -15.66 -25.58
N LYS A 264 20.74 -16.63 -24.67
CA LYS A 264 21.86 -17.52 -24.38
C LYS A 264 21.56 -18.90 -24.92
#